data_AF-A0A3M1GMH6-F1
#
_entry.id   AF-A0A3M1GMH6-F1
#
_cell.length_a   1.000
_cell.length_b   1.000
_cell.length_c   1.000
_cell.angle_alpha   90.00
_cell.angle_beta   90.00
_cell.angle_gamma   90.00
#
_symmetry.space_group_name_H-M   'P 1'
#
loop_
_entity.id
_entity.type
_entity.pdbx_description
1 polymer ?
#
loop_
_entity_poly.entity_id
_entity_poly.type
_entity_poly.pdbx_seq_one_letter_code
_entity_poly.pdbx_strand_id
1 'polypeptide(L)'
;VQTRRTDSEVEIIARRHEDGARFTWTLSAAGVTLDYRYGEIAEPLTYCAVGFDLSDAAVLAKVWRGRGPHRVWANRMQGPQFGRWSDVWNDNVVGRHWDAPPFKGVFADVDWMRLDLAAGAALLFDPEGAAHIGVLRPRNAEGPRDKNTFAGPVRAWWAYPEAGGLYLFHKIPAIGTKFANAERLGPQSVPVRIKGPIAGRVTFHVRALDER
;
A
#
# COMPACT_ATOMS: atom_id res chain seq x y z
N VAL A 1 -5.13 -25.71 -2.62
CA VAL A 1 -6.12 -24.85 -1.93
C VAL A 1 -7.14 -25.76 -1.24
N GLN A 2 -7.53 -25.43 -0.01
CA GLN A 2 -8.54 -26.16 0.76
C GLN A 2 -9.69 -25.21 1.09
N THR A 3 -10.94 -25.68 0.97
CA THR A 3 -12.13 -24.91 1.39
C THR A 3 -12.79 -25.61 2.56
N ARG A 4 -13.25 -24.83 3.55
CA ARG A 4 -14.06 -25.29 4.68
C ARG A 4 -15.28 -24.40 4.78
N ARG A 5 -16.41 -24.98 5.19
CA ARG A 5 -17.67 -24.26 5.32
C ARG A 5 -18.33 -24.63 6.64
N THR A 6 -18.76 -23.60 7.36
CA THR A 6 -19.66 -23.70 8.51
C THR A 6 -21.01 -23.11 8.12
N ASP A 7 -21.97 -23.13 9.05
CA ASP A 7 -23.29 -22.54 8.81
C ASP A 7 -23.23 -21.02 8.60
N SER A 8 -22.22 -20.35 9.17
CA SER A 8 -22.08 -18.89 9.16
C SER A 8 -20.90 -18.36 8.33
N GLU A 9 -19.94 -19.22 7.97
CA GLU A 9 -18.68 -18.78 7.35
C GLU A 9 -18.17 -19.73 6.27
N VAL A 10 -17.44 -19.18 5.31
CA VAL A 10 -16.67 -19.94 4.32
C VAL A 10 -15.20 -19.57 4.47
N GLU A 11 -14.36 -20.57 4.74
CA GLU A 11 -12.91 -20.41 4.77
C GLU A 11 -12.27 -20.98 3.50
N ILE A 12 -11.38 -20.20 2.86
CA ILE A 12 -10.53 -20.62 1.75
C ILE A 12 -9.08 -20.51 2.20
N ILE A 13 -8.40 -21.65 2.28
CA ILE A 13 -7.03 -21.78 2.77
C ILE A 13 -6.10 -22.12 1.60
N ALA A 14 -5.24 -21.19 1.23
CA ALA A 14 -4.11 -21.43 0.35
C ALA A 14 -2.85 -21.65 1.18
N ARG A 15 -2.08 -22.69 0.85
CA ARG A 15 -0.80 -23.01 1.48
C ARG A 15 0.24 -23.24 0.40
N ARG A 16 1.44 -22.71 0.60
CA ARG A 16 2.63 -23.03 -0.16
C ARG A 16 3.62 -23.70 0.78
N HIS A 17 4.05 -24.91 0.41
CA HIS A 17 4.89 -25.74 1.27
C HIS A 17 6.35 -25.27 1.33
N GLU A 18 6.86 -24.69 0.24
CA GLU A 18 8.26 -24.28 0.07
C GLU A 18 8.72 -23.26 1.12
N ASP A 19 7.87 -22.30 1.45
CA ASP A 19 8.17 -21.18 2.37
C ASP A 19 7.21 -21.11 3.57
N GLY A 20 6.39 -22.16 3.74
CA GLY A 20 5.38 -22.22 4.79
C GLY A 20 4.30 -21.14 4.68
N ALA A 21 4.16 -20.48 3.53
CA ALA A 21 3.17 -19.43 3.36
C ALA A 21 1.75 -19.98 3.47
N ARG A 22 0.91 -19.27 4.20
CA ARG A 22 -0.49 -19.58 4.43
C ARG A 22 -1.32 -18.31 4.29
N PHE A 23 -2.38 -18.38 3.50
CA PHE A 23 -3.38 -17.34 3.33
C PHE A 23 -4.74 -17.98 3.63
N THR A 24 -5.44 -17.47 4.62
CA THR A 24 -6.77 -17.92 5.02
C THR A 24 -7.74 -16.78 4.79
N TRP A 25 -8.60 -16.93 3.80
CA TRP A 25 -9.71 -16.03 3.55
C TRP A 25 -10.95 -16.55 4.29
N THR A 26 -11.55 -15.74 5.13
CA THR A 26 -12.81 -16.04 5.82
C THR A 26 -13.88 -15.09 5.32
N LEU A 27 -14.95 -15.64 4.74
CA LEU A 27 -16.11 -14.90 4.26
C LEU A 27 -17.25 -15.12 5.25
N SER A 28 -17.79 -14.04 5.81
CA SER A 28 -18.90 -14.07 6.75
C SER A 28 -19.85 -12.89 6.52
N ALA A 29 -20.98 -12.85 7.24
CA ALA A 29 -21.86 -11.68 7.23
C ALA A 29 -21.19 -10.41 7.79
N ALA A 30 -20.15 -10.57 8.61
CA ALA A 30 -19.39 -9.45 9.13
C ALA A 30 -18.53 -8.81 8.04
N GLY A 31 -17.94 -9.59 7.13
CA GLY A 31 -17.08 -9.10 6.05
C GLY A 31 -16.22 -10.21 5.44
N VAL A 32 -15.19 -9.80 4.71
CA VAL A 32 -14.19 -10.72 4.15
C VAL A 32 -12.86 -10.45 4.82
N THR A 33 -12.34 -11.42 5.58
CA THR A 33 -11.09 -11.29 6.32
C THR A 33 -10.00 -12.12 5.65
N LEU A 34 -8.80 -11.56 5.51
CA LEU A 34 -7.60 -12.29 5.16
C LEU A 34 -6.66 -12.34 6.36
N ASP A 35 -6.37 -13.55 6.82
CA ASP A 35 -5.26 -13.88 7.70
C ASP A 35 -4.13 -14.47 6.87
N TYR A 36 -2.93 -13.90 6.95
CA TYR A 36 -1.78 -14.45 6.25
C TYR A 36 -0.55 -14.55 7.13
N ARG A 37 0.30 -15.51 6.80
CA ARG A 37 1.63 -15.69 7.36
C ARG A 37 2.54 -16.33 6.33
N TYR A 38 3.75 -15.83 6.19
CA TYR A 38 4.79 -16.43 5.35
C TYR A 38 6.17 -16.32 6.00
N GLY A 39 7.10 -17.16 5.54
CA GLY A 39 8.45 -17.25 6.09
C GLY A 39 9.30 -16.01 5.85
N GLU A 40 10.51 -16.05 6.43
CA GLU A 40 11.55 -15.06 6.18
C GLU A 40 11.92 -15.03 4.69
N ILE A 41 12.24 -13.82 4.20
CA ILE A 41 12.77 -13.62 2.85
C ILE A 41 14.26 -13.30 2.98
N ALA A 42 15.10 -14.21 2.50
CA ALA A 42 16.55 -14.15 2.67
C ALA A 42 17.21 -13.06 1.80
N GLU A 43 16.58 -12.74 0.66
CA GLU A 43 17.03 -11.71 -0.26
C GLU A 43 16.80 -10.32 0.33
N PRO A 44 17.76 -9.38 0.20
CA PRO A 44 17.52 -7.99 0.54
C PRO A 44 16.43 -7.39 -0.35
N LEU A 45 15.33 -6.95 0.26
CA LEU A 45 14.19 -6.40 -0.46
C LEU A 45 14.20 -4.87 -0.42
N THR A 46 13.80 -4.22 -1.52
CA THR A 46 13.52 -2.78 -1.56
C THR A 46 12.14 -2.45 -1.01
N TYR A 47 11.18 -3.37 -1.15
CA TYR A 47 9.85 -3.35 -0.54
C TYR A 47 9.35 -4.78 -0.30
N CYS A 48 8.37 -4.94 0.58
CA CYS A 48 7.67 -6.21 0.82
C CYS A 48 6.22 -5.90 1.18
N ALA A 49 5.27 -6.50 0.48
CA ALA A 49 3.85 -6.27 0.70
C ALA A 49 3.00 -7.47 0.27
N VAL A 50 1.82 -7.57 0.88
CA VAL A 50 0.70 -8.34 0.33
C VAL A 50 -0.13 -7.40 -0.52
N GLY A 51 -0.32 -7.73 -1.80
CA GLY A 51 -1.04 -6.92 -2.78
C GLY A 51 -2.41 -7.49 -3.12
N PHE A 52 -3.33 -6.59 -3.39
CA PHE A 52 -4.67 -6.86 -3.90
C PHE A 52 -4.87 -6.11 -5.21
N ASP A 53 -5.54 -6.74 -6.16
CA ASP A 53 -5.84 -6.11 -7.43
C ASP A 53 -6.86 -4.98 -7.24
N LEU A 54 -6.47 -3.79 -7.67
CA LEU A 54 -7.30 -2.61 -7.66
C LEU A 54 -6.89 -1.73 -8.84
N SER A 55 -7.81 -1.55 -9.79
CA SER A 55 -7.55 -0.70 -10.95
C SER A 55 -7.50 0.77 -10.55
N ASP A 56 -6.57 1.52 -11.13
CA ASP A 56 -6.43 2.96 -10.94
C ASP A 56 -7.74 3.70 -11.30
N ALA A 57 -8.36 3.30 -12.43
CA ALA A 57 -9.61 3.87 -12.92
C ALA A 57 -10.84 3.53 -12.07
N ALA A 58 -10.71 2.57 -11.13
CA ALA A 58 -11.82 2.18 -10.27
C ALA A 58 -11.99 3.09 -9.05
N VAL A 59 -11.00 3.92 -8.71
CA VAL A 59 -10.98 4.70 -7.45
C VAL A 59 -11.23 6.18 -7.73
N LEU A 60 -12.21 6.76 -7.05
CA LEU A 60 -12.58 8.17 -7.18
C LEU A 60 -12.07 9.04 -6.03
N ALA A 61 -12.07 8.49 -4.82
CA ALA A 61 -11.64 9.21 -3.62
C ALA A 61 -11.21 8.22 -2.53
N LYS A 62 -10.53 8.75 -1.51
CA LYS A 62 -10.22 8.00 -0.30
C LYS A 62 -10.45 8.83 0.95
N VAL A 63 -10.82 8.15 2.02
CA VAL A 63 -10.87 8.69 3.38
C VAL A 63 -10.16 7.68 4.28
N TRP A 64 -9.30 8.13 5.17
CA TRP A 64 -8.62 7.22 6.09
C TRP A 64 -8.38 7.86 7.44
N ARG A 65 -8.22 7.01 8.45
CA ARG A 65 -7.69 7.39 9.75
C ARG A 65 -6.28 6.83 9.87
N GLY A 66 -5.31 7.70 10.10
CA GLY A 66 -3.90 7.35 10.21
C GLY A 66 -3.00 8.55 10.03
N ARG A 67 -1.73 8.33 9.70
CA ARG A 67 -0.81 9.43 9.38
C ARG A 67 -1.06 9.99 7.99
N GLY A 68 -1.17 11.30 7.90
CA GLY A 68 -1.43 12.02 6.64
C GLY A 68 -1.18 13.52 6.74
N PRO A 69 -1.62 14.30 5.73
CA PRO A 69 -2.31 13.84 4.52
C PRO A 69 -1.35 13.29 3.45
N HIS A 70 -0.05 13.49 3.61
CA HIS A 70 0.96 13.07 2.63
C HIS A 70 1.40 11.61 2.83
N ARG A 71 1.76 10.96 1.73
CA ARG A 71 2.43 9.65 1.72
C ARG A 71 3.80 9.70 2.41
N VAL A 72 4.25 8.54 2.88
CA VAL A 72 5.56 8.32 3.48
C VAL A 72 6.50 7.52 2.58
N TRP A 73 7.79 7.55 2.90
CA TRP A 73 8.83 6.69 2.33
C TRP A 73 9.72 6.16 3.46
N ALA A 74 10.43 5.03 3.25
CA ALA A 74 11.27 4.42 4.29
C ALA A 74 12.28 5.40 4.90
N ASN A 75 12.81 6.31 4.07
CA ASN A 75 13.76 7.35 4.45
C ASN A 75 13.11 8.75 4.62
N ARG A 76 11.78 8.83 4.66
CA ARG A 76 10.97 10.04 4.89
C ARG A 76 9.65 9.69 5.61
N MET A 77 9.76 9.30 6.88
CA MET A 77 8.61 8.98 7.72
C MET A 77 8.05 10.18 8.50
N GLN A 78 8.87 11.23 8.67
CA GLN A 78 8.51 12.42 9.45
C GLN A 78 7.61 13.37 8.66
N GLY A 79 6.76 14.11 9.37
CA GLY A 79 5.84 15.11 8.81
C GLY A 79 4.38 14.75 9.01
N PRO A 80 3.90 13.61 8.46
CA PRO A 80 2.51 13.20 8.57
C PRO A 80 2.01 13.08 10.02
N GLN A 81 0.86 13.70 10.29
CA GLN A 81 0.20 13.70 11.59
C GLN A 81 -0.91 12.65 11.64
N PHE A 82 -1.10 12.04 12.79
CA PHE A 82 -2.18 11.09 12.98
C PHE A 82 -3.52 11.82 13.05
N GLY A 83 -4.50 11.40 12.26
CA GLY A 83 -5.80 12.06 12.17
C GLY A 83 -6.71 11.41 11.14
N ARG A 84 -7.82 12.07 10.82
CA ARG A 84 -8.70 11.70 9.71
C ARG A 84 -8.39 12.58 8.50
N TRP A 85 -8.17 11.95 7.36
CA TRP A 85 -7.79 12.60 6.11
C TRP A 85 -8.69 12.16 4.97
N SER A 86 -8.76 12.96 3.92
CA SER A 86 -9.52 12.64 2.72
C SER A 86 -8.92 13.31 1.49
N ASP A 87 -8.83 12.59 0.39
CA ASP A 87 -8.38 13.11 -0.90
C ASP A 87 -9.30 12.62 -2.03
N VAL A 88 -9.49 13.48 -3.02
CA VAL A 88 -10.04 13.08 -4.33
C VAL A 88 -8.91 12.54 -5.20
N TRP A 89 -9.23 11.56 -6.06
CA TRP A 89 -8.26 10.95 -6.96
C TRP A 89 -7.50 12.01 -7.77
N ASN A 90 -6.19 11.85 -7.83
CA ASN A 90 -5.28 12.61 -8.67
C ASN A 90 -4.05 11.77 -8.99
N ASP A 91 -3.31 12.17 -10.03
CA ASP A 91 -2.05 11.53 -10.40
C ASP A 91 -0.87 12.51 -10.32
N ASN A 92 -0.91 13.37 -9.30
CA ASN A 92 0.02 14.48 -9.13
C ASN A 92 1.43 13.98 -8.86
N VAL A 93 2.37 14.47 -9.67
CA VAL A 93 3.81 14.34 -9.42
C VAL A 93 4.28 15.54 -8.60
N VAL A 94 4.66 15.29 -7.35
CA VAL A 94 5.17 16.31 -6.40
C VAL A 94 6.39 17.02 -6.99
N GLY A 95 6.41 18.36 -6.92
CA GLY A 95 7.45 19.19 -7.52
C GLY A 95 7.25 19.49 -9.00
N ARG A 96 6.17 18.99 -9.60
CA ARG A 96 5.61 19.48 -10.89
C ARG A 96 4.21 20.04 -10.72
N HIS A 97 3.40 19.42 -9.87
CA HIS A 97 2.07 19.89 -9.48
C HIS A 97 2.15 20.49 -8.07
N TRP A 98 1.44 21.59 -7.86
CA TRP A 98 1.42 22.34 -6.59
C TRP A 98 0.10 22.22 -5.84
N ASP A 99 -0.88 21.53 -6.43
CA ASP A 99 -2.20 21.29 -5.84
C ASP A 99 -2.15 20.17 -4.79
N ALA A 100 -3.33 19.78 -4.30
CA ALA A 100 -3.60 18.81 -3.23
C ALA A 100 -2.58 17.65 -3.09
N PRO A 101 -2.41 17.10 -1.86
CA PRO A 101 -1.54 15.97 -1.59
C PRO A 101 -1.66 14.86 -2.64
N PRO A 102 -0.54 14.23 -3.02
CA PRO A 102 -0.57 13.18 -4.03
C PRO A 102 -1.44 12.02 -3.53
N PHE A 103 -2.42 11.62 -4.35
CA PHE A 103 -3.37 10.58 -3.97
C PHE A 103 -2.69 9.22 -3.74
N LYS A 104 -1.74 8.88 -4.62
CA LYS A 104 -1.11 7.56 -4.72
C LYS A 104 0.15 7.46 -3.84
N GLY A 105 0.35 6.31 -3.20
CA GLY A 105 1.53 6.01 -2.40
C GLY A 105 1.23 5.26 -1.11
N VAL A 106 2.17 5.30 -0.17
CA VAL A 106 2.05 4.59 1.12
C VAL A 106 1.65 5.55 2.23
N PHE A 107 0.67 5.16 3.03
CA PHE A 107 0.17 5.89 4.19
C PHE A 107 0.49 5.09 5.46
N ALA A 108 1.02 5.75 6.49
CA ALA A 108 1.51 5.10 7.70
C ALA A 108 0.47 5.07 8.80
N ASP A 109 0.60 4.10 9.70
CA ASP A 109 -0.24 3.91 10.89
C ASP A 109 -1.73 4.05 10.57
N VAL A 110 -2.19 3.37 9.52
CA VAL A 110 -3.60 3.41 9.10
C VAL A 110 -4.40 2.47 9.98
N ASP A 111 -5.37 3.03 10.71
CA ASP A 111 -6.35 2.28 11.49
C ASP A 111 -7.46 1.71 10.58
N TRP A 112 -7.90 2.51 9.61
CA TRP A 112 -8.90 2.11 8.63
C TRP A 112 -8.84 3.03 7.41
N MET A 113 -9.30 2.51 6.27
CA MET A 113 -9.42 3.26 5.03
C MET A 113 -10.72 2.93 4.31
N ARG A 114 -11.29 3.93 3.67
CA ARG A 114 -12.41 3.81 2.74
C ARG A 114 -11.97 4.34 1.38
N LEU A 115 -12.22 3.56 0.33
CA LEU A 115 -12.07 3.96 -1.06
C LEU A 115 -13.46 4.07 -1.69
N ASP A 116 -13.77 5.22 -2.26
CA ASP A 116 -14.99 5.40 -3.05
C ASP A 116 -14.70 4.95 -4.48
N LEU A 117 -15.50 4.00 -4.97
CA LEU A 117 -15.29 3.34 -6.25
C LEU A 117 -16.24 3.88 -7.32
N ALA A 118 -15.75 3.90 -8.57
CA ALA A 118 -16.52 4.33 -9.73
C ALA A 118 -17.79 3.48 -9.99
N ALA A 119 -17.83 2.26 -9.44
CA ALA A 119 -18.97 1.35 -9.51
C ALA A 119 -20.14 1.71 -8.56
N GLY A 120 -20.12 2.88 -7.92
CA GLY A 120 -21.16 3.27 -6.95
C GLY A 120 -21.07 2.52 -5.62
N ALA A 121 -19.87 2.11 -5.21
CA ALA A 121 -19.63 1.38 -3.98
C ALA A 121 -18.46 1.96 -3.19
N ALA A 122 -18.46 1.77 -1.88
CA ALA A 122 -17.34 2.05 -1.00
C ALA A 122 -16.69 0.74 -0.56
N LEU A 123 -15.38 0.63 -0.78
CA LEU A 123 -14.55 -0.42 -0.19
C LEU A 123 -13.98 0.09 1.14
N LEU A 124 -14.36 -0.55 2.23
CA LEU A 124 -13.78 -0.32 3.55
C LEU A 124 -12.72 -1.40 3.82
N PHE A 125 -11.59 -0.96 4.35
CA PHE A 125 -10.41 -1.77 4.65
C PHE A 125 -9.98 -1.47 6.09
N ASP A 126 -9.86 -2.50 6.91
CA ASP A 126 -9.50 -2.43 8.32
C ASP A 126 -8.32 -3.40 8.56
N PRO A 127 -7.07 -2.91 8.56
CA PRO A 127 -5.91 -3.73 8.89
C PRO A 127 -5.81 -3.91 10.41
N GLU A 128 -5.45 -5.11 10.85
CA GLU A 128 -5.18 -5.32 12.27
C GLU A 128 -3.84 -4.65 12.66
N GLY A 129 -3.94 -3.62 13.51
CA GLY A 129 -2.81 -2.84 13.99
C GLY A 129 -2.41 -1.68 13.06
N ALA A 130 -1.44 -0.89 13.50
CA ALA A 130 -0.95 0.27 12.75
C ALA A 130 -0.18 -0.18 11.49
N ALA A 131 -0.90 -0.24 10.37
CA ALA A 131 -0.38 -0.77 9.11
C ALA A 131 0.08 0.32 8.14
N HIS A 132 1.04 -0.04 7.28
CA HIS A 132 1.44 0.77 6.14
C HIS A 132 0.62 0.36 4.91
N ILE A 133 -0.26 1.25 4.46
CA ILE A 133 -1.20 0.95 3.38
C ILE A 133 -0.79 1.66 2.10
N GLY A 134 -0.55 0.87 1.07
CA GLY A 134 -0.31 1.34 -0.28
C GLY A 134 -1.60 1.52 -1.03
N VAL A 135 -1.84 2.73 -1.55
CA VAL A 135 -2.99 3.03 -2.41
C VAL A 135 -2.47 3.42 -3.79
N LEU A 136 -2.77 2.57 -4.76
CA LEU A 136 -2.34 2.66 -6.15
C LEU A 136 -0.82 2.81 -6.31
N ARG A 137 -0.36 2.87 -7.56
CA ARG A 137 1.07 3.03 -7.86
C ARG A 137 1.38 4.51 -8.15
N PRO A 138 2.17 5.20 -7.31
CA PRO A 138 2.62 6.54 -7.64
C PRO A 138 3.60 6.49 -8.83
N ARG A 139 3.45 7.42 -9.77
CA ARG A 139 4.31 7.52 -10.96
C ARG A 139 5.67 8.16 -10.63
N ASN A 140 6.74 7.53 -11.10
CA ASN A 140 8.05 8.16 -11.14
C ASN A 140 8.05 9.30 -12.19
N ALA A 141 9.01 10.21 -12.08
CA ALA A 141 9.17 11.27 -13.07
C ALA A 141 9.43 10.68 -14.48
N GLU A 142 8.80 11.25 -15.49
CA GLU A 142 9.06 10.89 -16.89
C GLU A 142 10.49 11.28 -17.29
N GLY A 143 11.10 10.45 -18.14
CA GLY A 143 12.43 10.66 -18.69
C GLY A 143 13.47 9.63 -18.23
N PRO A 144 14.70 9.72 -18.78
CA PRO A 144 15.76 8.79 -18.46
C PRO A 144 16.25 8.96 -17.01
N ARG A 145 16.26 7.85 -16.27
CA ARG A 145 16.87 7.81 -14.93
C ARG A 145 18.35 8.20 -15.01
N ASP A 146 18.81 8.92 -14.00
CA ASP A 146 20.23 9.31 -13.81
C ASP A 146 20.86 10.21 -14.90
N LYS A 147 20.07 10.77 -15.82
CA LYS A 147 20.57 11.78 -16.78
C LYS A 147 20.19 13.19 -16.34
N ASN A 148 21.17 14.01 -16.00
CA ASN A 148 20.93 15.40 -15.58
C ASN A 148 20.13 16.16 -16.66
N THR A 149 18.93 16.61 -16.29
CA THR A 149 18.09 17.51 -17.08
C THR A 149 17.99 18.86 -16.37
N PHE A 150 17.70 19.92 -17.13
CA PHE A 150 17.49 21.27 -16.58
C PHE A 150 16.24 21.34 -15.67
N ALA A 151 15.29 20.42 -15.84
CA ALA A 151 14.05 20.35 -15.08
C ALA A 151 13.74 18.92 -14.60
N GLY A 152 13.13 18.81 -13.42
CA GLY A 152 12.59 17.56 -12.89
C GLY A 152 13.53 16.80 -11.93
N PRO A 153 12.97 15.98 -11.02
CA PRO A 153 13.77 15.28 -10.02
C PRO A 153 14.33 13.97 -10.60
N VAL A 154 15.45 14.06 -11.32
CA VAL A 154 15.99 12.94 -12.11
C VAL A 154 16.42 11.72 -11.31
N ARG A 155 16.58 11.88 -10.00
CA ARG A 155 16.99 10.84 -9.04
C ARG A 155 15.97 10.60 -7.93
N ALA A 156 14.82 11.29 -7.92
CA ALA A 156 13.74 11.01 -6.97
C ALA A 156 12.88 9.84 -7.45
N TRP A 157 13.52 8.69 -7.61
CA TRP A 157 12.89 7.45 -8.02
C TRP A 157 12.64 6.55 -6.82
N TRP A 158 11.63 5.70 -6.95
CA TRP A 158 11.30 4.64 -6.00
C TRP A 158 10.92 3.37 -6.74
N ALA A 159 11.15 2.23 -6.08
CA ALA A 159 10.62 0.93 -6.49
C ALA A 159 9.25 0.74 -5.84
N TYR A 160 8.26 0.28 -6.58
CA TYR A 160 6.90 0.01 -6.07
C TYR A 160 6.42 -1.27 -6.74
N PRO A 161 5.55 -2.08 -6.09
CA PRO A 161 4.92 -3.23 -6.74
C PRO A 161 4.41 -2.91 -8.16
N GLU A 162 4.72 -3.79 -9.11
CA GLU A 162 4.37 -3.58 -10.52
C GLU A 162 2.91 -3.92 -10.84
N ALA A 163 2.33 -4.84 -10.05
CA ALA A 163 0.96 -5.32 -10.15
C ALA A 163 0.24 -5.21 -8.81
N GLY A 164 -1.09 -5.22 -8.87
CA GLY A 164 -1.99 -4.90 -7.76
C GLY A 164 -2.47 -3.45 -7.82
N GLY A 165 -2.95 -2.95 -6.69
CA GLY A 165 -3.33 -1.54 -6.54
C GLY A 165 -3.72 -1.15 -5.11
N LEU A 166 -3.89 -2.13 -4.23
CA LEU A 166 -3.99 -1.92 -2.79
C LEU A 166 -2.97 -2.84 -2.12
N TYR A 167 -2.26 -2.34 -1.11
CA TYR A 167 -1.14 -3.07 -0.52
C TYR A 167 -1.08 -2.93 0.98
N LEU A 168 -0.73 -4.02 1.65
CA LEU A 168 -0.35 -4.06 3.06
C LEU A 168 1.17 -4.26 3.13
N PHE A 169 1.90 -3.18 3.45
CA PHE A 169 3.36 -3.17 3.42
C PHE A 169 3.99 -3.63 4.74
N HIS A 170 4.94 -4.55 4.64
CA HIS A 170 5.88 -4.92 5.71
C HIS A 170 7.24 -4.26 5.58
N LYS A 171 7.60 -3.88 4.35
CA LYS A 171 8.69 -2.94 4.07
C LYS A 171 8.25 -1.97 2.99
N ILE A 172 8.24 -0.70 3.32
CA ILE A 172 7.94 0.37 2.36
C ILE A 172 9.19 0.74 1.55
N PRO A 173 9.04 1.24 0.32
CA PRO A 173 10.18 1.67 -0.47
C PRO A 173 10.76 3.00 0.02
N ALA A 174 12.05 3.19 -0.23
CA ALA A 174 12.73 4.47 -0.09
C ALA A 174 12.64 5.29 -1.37
N ILE A 175 12.85 6.60 -1.25
CA ILE A 175 12.85 7.53 -2.39
C ILE A 175 14.19 8.25 -2.49
N GLY A 176 14.67 8.49 -3.71
CA GLY A 176 15.84 9.34 -3.93
C GLY A 176 15.53 10.84 -3.78
N THR A 177 16.52 11.68 -4.05
CA THR A 177 16.39 13.15 -4.04
C THR A 177 16.64 13.71 -5.43
N LYS A 178 16.63 15.04 -5.58
CA LYS A 178 17.12 15.68 -6.80
C LYS A 178 18.57 15.27 -7.13
N PHE A 179 19.39 15.01 -6.12
CA PHE A 179 20.84 14.86 -6.27
C PHE A 179 21.35 13.43 -6.17
N ALA A 180 20.62 12.52 -5.52
CA ALA A 180 21.10 11.16 -5.26
C ALA A 180 19.98 10.12 -5.30
N ASN A 181 20.30 8.93 -5.83
CA ASN A 181 19.42 7.77 -5.77
C ASN A 181 19.22 7.32 -4.31
N ALA A 182 18.11 6.63 -4.06
CA ALA A 182 17.75 6.17 -2.71
C ALA A 182 18.88 5.40 -2.03
N GLU A 183 19.53 4.46 -2.72
CA GLU A 183 20.63 3.64 -2.20
C GLU A 183 21.82 4.41 -1.59
N ARG A 184 21.96 5.71 -1.92
CA ARG A 184 23.03 6.58 -1.39
C ARG A 184 22.59 7.46 -0.21
N LEU A 185 21.35 7.34 0.24
CA LEU A 185 20.74 8.18 1.27
C LEU A 185 20.69 7.48 2.64
N GLY A 186 21.72 6.68 2.93
CA GLY A 186 21.92 6.07 4.24
C GLY A 186 21.09 4.81 4.54
N PRO A 187 21.18 4.29 5.78
CA PRO A 187 20.69 2.96 6.15
C PRO A 187 19.18 2.74 5.97
N GLN A 188 18.37 3.79 6.11
CA GLN A 188 16.92 3.69 5.90
C GLN A 188 16.54 3.48 4.43
N SER A 189 17.48 3.71 3.52
CA SER A 189 17.23 3.65 2.07
C SER A 189 17.71 2.36 1.42
N VAL A 190 18.47 1.53 2.15
CA VAL A 190 19.04 0.30 1.59
C VAL A 190 18.02 -0.86 1.62
N PRO A 191 18.16 -1.82 0.69
CA PRO A 191 17.45 -3.08 0.79
C PRO A 191 17.76 -3.77 2.13
N VAL A 192 16.74 -4.36 2.76
CA VAL A 192 16.94 -5.11 4.02
C VAL A 192 16.30 -6.48 3.92
N ARG A 193 16.88 -7.43 4.66
CA ARG A 193 16.28 -8.74 4.90
C ARG A 193 15.22 -8.59 5.99
N ILE A 194 14.08 -9.23 5.82
CA ILE A 194 13.00 -9.22 6.83
C ILE A 194 13.08 -10.55 7.58
N LYS A 195 13.60 -10.48 8.81
CA LYS A 195 13.78 -11.66 9.66
C LYS A 195 12.45 -12.10 10.28
N GLY A 196 12.24 -13.41 10.33
CA GLY A 196 11.10 -14.01 11.02
C GLY A 196 9.82 -14.15 10.18
N PRO A 197 8.77 -14.72 10.77
CA PRO A 197 7.50 -14.90 10.08
C PRO A 197 6.81 -13.56 9.88
N ILE A 198 6.54 -13.23 8.63
CA ILE A 198 5.74 -12.07 8.28
C ILE A 198 4.28 -12.48 8.36
N ALA A 199 3.47 -11.73 9.10
CA ALA A 199 2.05 -12.01 9.27
C ALA A 199 1.25 -10.72 9.31
N GLY A 200 -0.04 -10.83 8.98
CA GLY A 200 -0.99 -9.75 9.12
C GLY A 200 -2.41 -10.24 8.95
N ARG A 201 -3.34 -9.40 9.39
CA ARG A 201 -4.78 -9.58 9.17
C ARG A 201 -5.35 -8.30 8.58
N VAL A 202 -6.30 -8.45 7.67
CA VAL A 202 -7.11 -7.35 7.15
C VAL A 202 -8.54 -7.83 6.98
N THR A 203 -9.50 -6.97 7.31
CA THR A 203 -10.91 -7.17 6.99
C THR A 203 -11.39 -6.15 5.96
N PHE A 204 -12.16 -6.64 4.99
CA PHE A 204 -12.78 -5.87 3.92
C PHE A 204 -14.30 -5.87 4.07
N HIS A 205 -14.90 -4.72 3.80
CA HIS A 205 -16.35 -4.59 3.64
C HIS A 205 -16.66 -3.80 2.38
N VAL A 206 -17.66 -4.24 1.62
CA VAL A 206 -18.17 -3.48 0.48
C VAL A 206 -19.56 -2.97 0.85
N ARG A 207 -19.80 -1.68 0.62
CA ARG A 207 -21.10 -1.03 0.85
C ARG A 207 -21.52 -0.27 -0.40
N ALA A 208 -22.80 -0.23 -0.71
CA ALA A 208 -23.30 0.70 -1.72
C ALA A 208 -23.03 2.15 -1.27
N LEU A 209 -22.68 3.01 -2.21
CA LEU A 209 -22.74 4.45 -1.99
C LEU A 209 -24.20 4.83 -2.15
N ASP A 210 -24.93 4.93 -1.05
CA ASP A 210 -26.30 5.45 -1.10
C ASP A 210 -26.25 6.86 -1.72
N GLU A 211 -27.02 7.06 -2.79
CA GLU A 211 -27.31 8.38 -3.33
C GLU A 211 -28.00 9.17 -2.22
N ARG A 212 -27.35 10.23 -1.75
CA ARG A 212 -27.96 11.19 -0.82
C ARG A 212 -29.04 11.99 -1.53
#